data_AF-A0A9Q0IRK1-F1
#
_entry.id   AF-A0A9Q0IRK1-F1
#
_cell.length_a   1.000
_cell.length_b   1.000
_cell.length_c   1.000
_cell.angle_alpha   90.00
_cell.angle_beta   90.00
_cell.angle_gamma   90.00
#
_symmetry.space_group_name_H-M   'P 1'
#
loop_
_entity.id
_entity.type
_entity.pdbx_description
1 polymer ?
#
loop_
_entity_poly.entity_id
_entity_poly.type
_entity_poly.pdbx_seq_one_letter_code
_entity_poly.pdbx_strand_id
1 'polypeptide(L)'
;MPTQVKDHLTSSAPDADAQLEANLEDADPELCIRLLQIPTVVNYSGLRRRLESSDRAWMLQFLELRGLDLLMEALERVSGRGCTRIADALLQLTCVACVRAVMNSPAGLHFILDNQGYLRTLAQGE
;
A
#
# COMPACT_ATOMS: atom_id res chain seq x y z
N MET A 1 56.22 6.42 1.60
CA MET A 1 55.49 7.44 2.39
C MET A 1 55.05 8.52 1.43
N PRO A 2 53.79 8.99 1.39
CA PRO A 2 52.60 8.68 2.21
C PRO A 2 51.50 7.96 1.37
N THR A 3 50.91 6.83 1.76
CA THR A 3 49.80 6.63 2.72
C THR A 3 48.68 7.66 2.61
N GLN A 4 47.58 7.32 1.91
CA GLN A 4 46.27 7.95 2.11
C GLN A 4 45.27 6.90 2.57
N VAL A 5 44.57 7.30 3.62
CA VAL A 5 43.84 6.49 4.56
C VAL A 5 42.38 6.48 4.13
N LYS A 6 41.88 5.26 3.90
CA LYS A 6 40.52 4.78 4.11
C LYS A 6 39.55 5.80 4.75
N ASP A 7 38.72 6.44 3.92
CA ASP A 7 37.47 7.03 4.36
C ASP A 7 36.31 6.06 4.12
N HIS A 8 35.84 5.56 5.25
CA HIS A 8 34.74 4.64 5.45
C HIS A 8 33.42 5.38 5.18
N LEU A 9 32.97 5.37 3.93
CA LEU A 9 31.57 5.66 3.62
C LEU A 9 30.80 4.37 3.79
N THR A 10 30.10 4.30 4.92
CA THR A 10 29.03 3.35 5.23
C THR A 10 28.14 3.19 4.01
N SER A 11 28.39 2.14 3.23
CA SER A 11 27.36 1.53 2.39
C SER A 11 26.33 0.99 3.38
N SER A 12 25.33 1.80 3.72
CA SER A 12 24.09 1.26 4.26
C SER A 12 23.59 0.29 3.20
N ALA A 13 23.88 -0.99 3.43
CA ALA A 13 23.25 -2.07 2.69
C ALA A 13 21.74 -1.77 2.69
N PRO A 14 21.04 -1.88 1.55
CA PRO A 14 19.59 -1.79 1.59
C PRO A 14 19.14 -2.80 2.63
N ASP A 15 18.39 -2.32 3.63
CA ASP A 15 17.91 -3.13 4.74
C ASP A 15 17.44 -4.47 4.21
N ALA A 16 18.09 -5.55 4.65
CA ALA A 16 17.71 -6.92 4.34
C ALA A 16 16.34 -7.30 4.94
N ASP A 17 15.65 -6.33 5.53
CA ASP A 17 14.20 -6.26 5.73
C ASP A 17 13.45 -5.84 4.44
N ALA A 18 14.06 -6.04 3.28
CA ALA A 18 13.37 -6.24 2.02
C ALA A 18 12.48 -7.48 2.15
N GLN A 19 11.39 -7.34 2.90
CA GLN A 19 10.22 -8.19 2.80
C GLN A 19 10.00 -8.40 1.32
N LEU A 20 10.08 -9.65 0.87
CA LEU A 20 9.78 -10.01 -0.51
C LEU A 20 8.43 -9.37 -0.82
N GLU A 21 8.39 -8.37 -1.69
CA GLU A 21 7.15 -7.76 -2.11
C GLU A 21 6.79 -8.27 -3.50
N ALA A 22 5.51 -8.31 -3.83
CA ALA A 22 5.09 -8.63 -5.18
C ALA A 22 5.64 -7.56 -6.15
N ASN A 23 6.26 -7.99 -7.24
CA ASN A 23 6.68 -7.07 -8.29
C ASN A 23 5.44 -6.62 -9.08
N LEU A 24 4.99 -5.39 -8.84
CA LEU A 24 3.81 -4.80 -9.45
C LEU A 24 4.10 -3.48 -10.20
N GLU A 25 5.37 -3.16 -10.47
CA GLU A 25 5.78 -1.87 -11.06
C GLU A 25 4.99 -1.50 -12.33
N ASP A 26 4.78 -2.48 -13.21
CA ASP A 26 4.02 -2.34 -14.45
C ASP A 26 2.63 -3.01 -14.41
N ALA A 27 2.13 -3.34 -13.21
CA ALA A 27 0.84 -4.03 -13.09
C ALA A 27 -0.34 -3.11 -13.44
N ASP A 28 -1.26 -3.63 -14.25
CA ASP A 28 -2.54 -2.98 -14.51
C ASP A 28 -3.44 -2.98 -13.26
N PRO A 29 -4.37 -2.02 -13.14
CA PRO A 29 -5.29 -1.92 -12.01
C PRO A 29 -6.06 -3.22 -11.75
N GLU A 30 -6.53 -3.92 -12.78
CA GLU A 30 -7.29 -5.17 -12.66
C GLU A 30 -6.47 -6.28 -11.99
N LEU A 31 -5.18 -6.34 -12.26
CA LEU A 31 -4.31 -7.31 -11.59
C LEU A 31 -4.17 -6.98 -10.10
N CYS A 32 -4.01 -5.69 -9.78
CA CYS A 32 -3.97 -5.21 -8.39
C CYS A 32 -5.27 -5.54 -7.63
N ILE A 33 -6.41 -5.36 -8.27
CA ILE A 33 -7.73 -5.72 -7.73
C ILE A 33 -7.84 -7.22 -7.44
N ARG A 34 -7.35 -8.08 -8.34
CA ARG A 34 -7.32 -9.53 -8.10
C ARG A 34 -6.41 -9.89 -6.93
N LEU A 35 -5.28 -9.22 -6.77
CA LEU A 35 -4.32 -9.47 -5.69
C LEU A 35 -4.85 -9.03 -4.31
N LEU A 36 -5.75 -8.05 -4.23
CA LEU A 36 -6.45 -7.69 -2.99
C LEU A 36 -7.21 -8.86 -2.38
N GLN A 37 -7.63 -9.84 -3.18
CA GLN A 37 -8.31 -11.05 -2.68
C GLN A 37 -7.36 -12.05 -2.02
N ILE A 38 -6.04 -11.82 -2.11
CA ILE A 38 -5.00 -12.68 -1.54
C ILE A 38 -4.25 -11.85 -0.48
N PRO A 39 -4.77 -11.78 0.77
CA PRO A 39 -4.27 -10.87 1.80
C PRO A 39 -2.97 -11.38 2.41
N THR A 40 -1.87 -11.10 1.74
CA THR A 40 -0.51 -11.36 2.21
C THR A 40 0.26 -10.06 2.30
N VAL A 41 1.21 -9.98 3.24
CA VAL A 41 2.08 -8.81 3.40
C VAL A 41 2.83 -8.52 2.10
N VAL A 42 3.31 -9.57 1.43
CA VAL A 42 3.99 -9.50 0.12
C VAL A 42 3.16 -8.77 -0.93
N ASN A 43 1.89 -9.15 -1.10
CA ASN A 43 1.01 -8.56 -2.09
C ASN A 43 0.66 -7.11 -1.75
N TYR A 44 0.42 -6.83 -0.48
CA TYR A 44 -0.03 -5.50 -0.05
C TYR A 44 1.14 -4.51 -0.04
N SER A 45 2.36 -4.95 0.27
CA SER A 45 3.54 -4.09 0.15
C SER A 45 3.83 -3.74 -1.31
N GLY A 46 3.73 -4.73 -2.21
CA GLY A 46 3.84 -4.48 -3.66
C GLY A 46 2.75 -3.54 -4.18
N LEU A 47 1.51 -3.73 -3.73
CA LEU A 47 0.37 -2.88 -4.09
C LEU A 47 0.57 -1.45 -3.60
N ARG A 48 1.02 -1.27 -2.34
CA ARG A 48 1.37 0.04 -1.79
C ARG A 48 2.35 0.76 -2.69
N ARG A 49 3.46 0.12 -3.06
CA ARG A 49 4.44 0.75 -3.98
C ARG A 49 3.82 1.12 -5.30
N ARG A 50 2.99 0.24 -5.88
CA ARG A 50 2.33 0.52 -7.15
C ARG A 50 1.32 1.68 -7.07
N LEU A 51 0.65 1.86 -5.93
CA LEU A 51 -0.22 2.99 -5.65
C LEU A 51 0.59 4.29 -5.50
N GLU A 52 1.70 4.25 -4.77
CA GLU A 52 2.58 5.39 -4.54
C GLU A 52 3.27 5.88 -5.82
N SER A 53 3.61 4.99 -6.74
CA SER A 53 4.22 5.33 -8.03
C SER A 53 3.22 5.58 -9.16
N SER A 54 1.91 5.39 -8.91
CA SER A 54 0.89 5.50 -9.94
C SER A 54 0.72 6.92 -10.47
N ASP A 55 0.44 7.03 -11.77
CA ASP A 55 -0.05 8.28 -12.34
C ASP A 55 -1.56 8.47 -12.11
N ARG A 56 -2.06 9.63 -12.53
CA ARG A 56 -3.47 9.99 -12.40
C ARG A 56 -4.40 9.02 -13.12
N ALA A 57 -4.06 8.58 -14.33
CA ALA A 57 -4.94 7.75 -15.13
C ALA A 57 -5.11 6.37 -14.50
N TRP A 58 -4.00 5.79 -14.04
CA TRP A 58 -3.98 4.52 -13.34
C TRP A 58 -4.77 4.59 -12.02
N MET A 59 -4.56 5.64 -11.22
CA MET A 59 -5.27 5.81 -9.94
C MET A 59 -6.78 5.91 -10.16
N LEU A 60 -7.24 6.65 -11.17
CA LEU A 60 -8.66 6.75 -11.48
C LEU A 60 -9.25 5.40 -11.91
N GLN A 61 -8.58 4.65 -12.79
CA GLN A 61 -9.03 3.31 -13.18
C GLN A 61 -9.11 2.35 -11.99
N PHE A 62 -8.11 2.37 -11.10
CA PHE A 62 -8.13 1.58 -9.87
C PHE A 62 -9.35 1.90 -9.00
N LEU A 63 -9.70 3.18 -8.87
CA LEU A 63 -10.86 3.64 -8.11
C LEU A 63 -12.19 3.28 -8.79
N GLU A 64 -12.28 3.43 -10.11
CA GLU A 64 -13.45 3.02 -10.91
C GLU A 64 -13.71 1.51 -10.81
N LEU A 65 -12.66 0.71 -10.67
CA LEU A 65 -12.74 -0.73 -10.40
C LEU A 65 -13.00 -1.07 -8.93
N ARG A 66 -13.49 -0.10 -8.13
CA ARG A 66 -13.79 -0.25 -6.70
C ARG A 66 -12.58 -0.60 -5.83
N GLY A 67 -11.38 -0.21 -6.23
CA GLY A 67 -10.15 -0.55 -5.51
C GLY A 67 -10.11 -0.01 -4.08
N LEU A 68 -10.67 1.18 -3.83
CA LEU A 68 -10.77 1.73 -2.49
C LEU A 68 -11.80 0.97 -1.62
N ASP A 69 -12.97 0.62 -2.16
CA ASP A 69 -13.95 -0.20 -1.43
C ASP A 69 -13.32 -1.51 -0.99
N LEU A 70 -12.64 -2.20 -1.90
CA LEU A 70 -12.03 -3.49 -1.65
C LEU A 70 -10.90 -3.41 -0.62
N LEU A 71 -10.15 -2.30 -0.59
CA LEU A 71 -9.16 -2.03 0.46
C LEU A 71 -9.82 -1.85 1.83
N MET A 72 -10.93 -1.13 1.91
CA MET A 72 -11.68 -0.95 3.16
C MET A 72 -12.31 -2.27 3.63
N GLU A 73 -12.97 -3.01 2.73
CA GLU A 73 -13.52 -4.35 3.02
C GLU A 73 -12.42 -5.33 3.48
N ALA A 74 -11.23 -5.26 2.89
CA ALA A 74 -10.10 -6.06 3.31
C ALA A 74 -9.59 -5.63 4.69
N LEU A 75 -9.50 -4.33 4.96
CA LEU A 75 -9.09 -3.81 6.27
C LEU A 75 -10.03 -4.30 7.37
N GLU A 76 -11.35 -4.15 7.20
CA GLU A 76 -12.37 -4.66 8.13
C GLU A 76 -12.19 -6.16 8.39
N ARG A 77 -11.97 -6.95 7.32
CA ARG A 77 -11.80 -8.40 7.41
C ARG A 77 -10.53 -8.81 8.16
N VAL A 78 -9.42 -8.10 7.95
CA VAL A 78 -8.15 -8.40 8.62
C VAL A 78 -8.19 -7.89 10.07
N SER A 79 -8.82 -6.75 10.34
CA SER A 79 -9.02 -6.18 11.68
C SER A 79 -9.95 -7.03 12.54
N GLY A 80 -11.07 -7.51 11.99
CA GLY A 80 -12.08 -8.29 12.72
C GLY A 80 -11.62 -9.68 13.18
N ARG A 81 -10.48 -10.19 12.68
CA ARG A 81 -9.91 -11.49 13.09
C ARG A 81 -9.05 -11.40 14.36
N GLY A 82 -8.70 -10.19 14.80
CA GLY A 82 -7.72 -9.97 15.87
C GLY A 82 -6.29 -10.37 15.45
N CYS A 83 -5.30 -9.95 16.24
CA CYS A 83 -3.89 -10.25 15.97
C CYS A 83 -3.43 -11.48 16.74
N THR A 84 -3.55 -12.66 16.13
CA THR A 84 -3.04 -13.91 16.74
C THR A 84 -1.52 -14.06 16.59
N ARG A 85 -0.98 -13.47 15.53
CA ARG A 85 0.45 -13.47 15.18
C ARG A 85 0.89 -12.05 14.80
N ILE A 86 2.18 -11.75 14.97
CA ILE A 86 2.77 -10.47 14.55
C ILE A 86 2.54 -10.22 13.04
N ALA A 87 2.56 -11.28 12.24
CA ALA A 87 2.26 -11.21 10.81
C ALA A 87 0.85 -10.66 10.50
N ASP A 88 -0.13 -10.91 11.38
CA ASP A 88 -1.49 -10.39 11.21
C ASP A 88 -1.50 -8.87 11.43
N ALA A 89 -0.79 -8.39 12.46
CA ALA A 89 -0.62 -6.95 12.71
C ALA A 89 0.15 -6.25 11.58
N LEU A 90 1.20 -6.88 11.05
CA LEU A 90 1.93 -6.37 9.89
C LEU A 90 1.01 -6.27 8.66
N LEU A 91 0.20 -7.29 8.41
CA LEU A 91 -0.76 -7.28 7.30
C LEU A 91 -1.79 -6.15 7.45
N GLN A 92 -2.32 -5.91 8.65
CA GLN A 92 -3.23 -4.79 8.93
C GLN A 92 -2.54 -3.46 8.65
N LEU A 93 -1.33 -3.24 9.17
CA LEU A 93 -0.57 -2.02 8.95
C LEU A 93 -0.25 -1.78 7.48
N THR A 94 0.12 -2.83 6.73
CA THR A 94 0.37 -2.72 5.29
C THR A 94 -0.92 -2.42 4.52
N CYS A 95 -2.07 -2.96 4.93
CA CYS A 95 -3.37 -2.61 4.35
C CYS A 95 -3.72 -1.13 4.57
N VAL A 96 -3.55 -0.64 5.80
CA VAL A 96 -3.72 0.80 6.13
C VAL A 96 -2.78 1.66 5.29
N ALA A 97 -1.54 1.22 5.06
CA ALA A 97 -0.59 1.94 4.21
C ALA A 97 -1.06 2.03 2.75
N CYS A 98 -1.73 1.01 2.21
CA CYS A 98 -2.34 1.07 0.88
C CYS A 98 -3.47 2.10 0.81
N VAL A 99 -4.37 2.11 1.80
CA VAL A 99 -5.45 3.13 1.89
C VAL A 99 -4.85 4.53 1.96
N ARG A 100 -3.82 4.72 2.79
CA ARG A 100 -3.10 5.99 2.88
C ARG A 100 -2.48 6.42 1.55
N ALA A 101 -1.90 5.49 0.79
CA ALA A 101 -1.32 5.78 -0.52
C ALA A 101 -2.38 6.34 -1.50
N VAL A 102 -3.59 5.78 -1.50
CA VAL A 102 -4.73 6.31 -2.27
C VAL A 102 -5.08 7.73 -1.81
N MET A 103 -5.25 7.95 -0.51
CA MET A 103 -5.65 9.25 0.04
C MET A 103 -4.62 10.35 -0.17
N ASN A 104 -3.34 9.99 -0.24
CA ASN A 104 -2.24 10.92 -0.52
C ASN A 104 -2.10 11.24 -2.02
N SER A 105 -2.78 10.51 -2.90
CA SER A 105 -2.85 10.87 -4.32
C SER A 105 -3.86 12.00 -4.52
N PRO A 106 -3.51 13.10 -5.23
CA PRO A 106 -4.47 14.15 -5.56
C PRO A 106 -5.72 13.60 -6.27
N ALA A 107 -5.53 12.63 -7.18
CA ALA A 107 -6.63 11.99 -7.88
C ALA A 107 -7.52 11.17 -6.92
N GLY A 108 -6.91 10.44 -5.98
CA GLY A 108 -7.63 9.70 -4.95
C GLY A 108 -8.40 10.59 -3.98
N LEU A 109 -7.79 11.70 -3.54
CA LEU A 109 -8.44 12.66 -2.66
C LEU A 109 -9.64 13.34 -3.34
N HIS A 110 -9.50 13.75 -4.60
CA HIS A 110 -10.60 14.32 -5.37
C HIS A 110 -11.77 13.32 -5.51
N PHE A 111 -11.47 12.07 -5.85
CA PHE A 111 -12.49 11.02 -5.94
C PHE A 111 -13.23 10.80 -4.61
N ILE A 112 -12.52 10.82 -3.48
CA ILE A 112 -13.12 10.68 -2.14
C ILE A 112 -14.03 11.88 -1.81
N LEU A 113 -13.61 13.10 -2.15
CA LEU A 113 -14.40 14.32 -1.89
C LEU A 113 -15.70 14.35 -2.69
N ASP A 114 -15.64 13.88 -3.94
CA ASP A 114 -16.81 13.78 -4.81
C ASP A 114 -17.77 12.66 -4.34
N ASN A 115 -17.25 11.65 -3.65
CA ASN A 115 -18.01 10.52 -3.12
C ASN A 115 -18.23 10.63 -1.60
N GLN A 116 -19.24 11.40 -1.21
CA GLN A 116 -19.63 11.69 0.19
C GLN A 116 -19.74 10.47 1.13
N GLY A 117 -19.95 9.26 0.60
CA GLY A 117 -19.95 8.02 1.37
C GLY A 117 -18.59 7.72 2.04
N TYR A 118 -17.48 7.95 1.34
CA TYR A 118 -16.13 7.67 1.87
C TYR A 118 -15.72 8.66 2.96
N LEU A 119 -16.14 9.93 2.86
CA LEU A 119 -15.87 10.92 3.90
C LEU A 119 -16.45 10.48 5.26
N ARG A 120 -17.62 9.84 5.26
CA ARG A 120 -18.25 9.33 6.48
C ARG A 120 -17.48 8.16 7.06
N THR A 121 -17.14 7.15 6.26
CA THR A 121 -16.37 5.98 6.71
C THR A 121 -15.00 6.38 7.24
N LEU A 122 -14.29 7.29 6.55
CA LEU A 122 -12.98 7.78 6.98
C LEU A 122 -13.05 8.63 8.25
N ALA A 123 -14.09 9.45 8.42
CA ALA A 123 -14.27 10.25 9.62
C ALA A 123 -14.66 9.42 10.85
N GLN A 124 -15.28 8.26 10.65
CA GLN A 124 -15.72 7.38 11.73
C GLN A 124 -14.59 6.48 12.27
N GLY A 125 -13.55 6.21 11.48
CA GLY A 125 -12.36 5.48 11.94
C GLY A 125 -12.66 4.08 12.48
N GLU A 126 -13.72 3.43 11.99
CA GLU A 126 -14.09 2.05 12.34
C GLU A 126 -13.21 1.02 11.61
#